data_AF-A0A6A2Z5L7-F1
#
_entry.id   AF-A0A6A2Z5L7-F1
#
_cell.length_a   1.000
_cell.length_b   1.000
_cell.length_c   1.000
_cell.angle_alpha   90.00
_cell.angle_beta   90.00
_cell.angle_gamma   90.00
#
_symmetry.space_group_name_H-M   'P 1'
#
loop_
_entity.id
_entity.type
_entity.pdbx_description
1 polymer ?
#
loop_
_entity_poly.entity_id
_entity_poly.type
_entity_poly.pdbx_seq_one_letter_code
_entity_poly.pdbx_strand_id
1 'polypeptide(L)'
;MLRLEAWWYIEAYSRGATENPTLLELAKLDFNMVQSTHQEDLKEMARCWIGMGLASKLNFARDRLIECFFWSIEVVLEPEFRNCRKSLTKVASMVTIIDDVYGTLDELELFTGALQRWDVGAAKKIPKCMELCFLALFIVFFSSTPFSPLNSRLHINILEEKSKLH
;
A
#
# COMPACT_ATOMS: atom_id res chain seq x y z
N MET A 1 6.20 -19.15 -2.14
CA MET A 1 5.56 -18.06 -2.90
C MET A 1 5.05 -18.59 -4.22
N LEU A 2 3.72 -18.70 -4.36
CA LEU A 2 3.08 -19.44 -5.47
C LEU A 2 3.46 -18.93 -6.87
N ARG A 3 3.56 -17.61 -7.09
CA ARG A 3 3.97 -17.08 -8.42
C ARG A 3 5.43 -17.37 -8.76
N LEU A 4 6.32 -17.29 -7.77
CA LEU A 4 7.73 -17.59 -7.98
C LEU A 4 7.93 -19.08 -8.30
N GLU A 5 7.21 -19.95 -7.59
CA GLU A 5 7.19 -21.39 -7.84
C GLU A 5 6.61 -21.70 -9.22
N ALA A 6 5.50 -21.07 -9.61
CA ALA A 6 4.90 -21.24 -10.94
C ALA A 6 5.89 -20.86 -12.06
N TRP A 7 6.62 -19.74 -11.92
CA TRP A 7 7.66 -19.36 -12.87
C TRP A 7 8.79 -20.38 -12.93
N TRP A 8 9.25 -20.85 -11.77
CA TRP A 8 10.28 -21.88 -11.69
C TRP A 8 9.85 -23.19 -12.38
N TYR A 9 8.59 -23.60 -12.19
CA TYR A 9 8.03 -24.79 -12.85
C TYR A 9 7.92 -24.60 -14.36
N ILE A 10 7.48 -23.42 -14.84
CA ILE A 10 7.43 -23.12 -16.28
C ILE A 10 8.84 -23.24 -16.89
N GLU A 11 9.85 -22.68 -16.22
CA GLU A 11 11.24 -22.72 -16.67
C GLU A 11 11.78 -24.16 -16.65
N ALA A 12 11.55 -24.91 -15.58
CA ALA A 12 11.97 -26.31 -15.47
C ALA A 12 11.29 -27.20 -16.52
N TYR A 13 9.99 -26.99 -16.75
CA TYR A 13 9.22 -27.70 -17.77
C TYR A 13 9.74 -27.40 -19.18
N SER A 14 10.16 -26.15 -19.45
CA SER A 14 10.73 -25.70 -20.74
C SER A 14 12.14 -26.20 -21.07
N ARG A 15 12.72 -27.04 -20.21
CA ARG A 15 14.03 -27.69 -20.40
C ARG A 15 13.90 -29.22 -20.55
N GLY A 16 12.67 -29.74 -20.59
CA GLY A 16 12.37 -31.16 -20.54
C GLY A 16 12.32 -31.81 -21.93
N ALA A 17 12.75 -33.07 -22.03
CA ALA A 17 12.75 -33.80 -23.31
C ALA A 17 11.34 -34.18 -23.84
N THR A 18 10.28 -34.01 -23.04
CA THR A 18 8.90 -34.42 -23.35
C THR A 18 7.90 -33.27 -23.15
N GLU A 19 8.28 -32.09 -23.62
CA GLU A 19 7.45 -30.90 -23.56
C GLU A 19 6.23 -30.99 -24.48
N ASN A 20 5.03 -30.85 -23.90
CA ASN A 20 3.86 -30.43 -24.68
C ASN A 20 3.95 -28.92 -24.94
N PRO A 21 4.21 -28.47 -26.18
CA PRO A 21 4.45 -27.07 -26.48
C PRO A 21 3.22 -26.18 -26.24
N THR A 22 2.02 -26.72 -26.48
CA THR A 22 0.75 -26.01 -26.25
C THR A 22 0.54 -25.71 -24.76
N LEU A 23 0.86 -26.68 -23.88
CA LEU A 23 0.76 -26.47 -22.44
C LEU A 23 1.77 -25.43 -21.95
N LEU A 24 3.01 -25.47 -22.46
CA LEU A 24 4.05 -24.50 -22.11
C LEU A 24 3.67 -23.07 -22.56
N GLU A 25 3.14 -22.94 -23.77
CA GLU A 25 2.66 -21.66 -24.29
C GLU A 25 1.50 -21.11 -23.46
N LEU A 26 0.52 -21.95 -23.13
CA LEU A 26 -0.60 -21.58 -22.28
C LEU A 26 -0.14 -21.09 -20.90
N ALA A 27 0.78 -21.81 -20.25
CA ALA A 27 1.30 -21.44 -18.94
C ALA A 27 2.07 -20.11 -18.96
N LYS A 28 2.87 -19.86 -20.01
CA LYS A 28 3.57 -18.57 -20.21
C LYS A 28 2.60 -17.42 -20.43
N LEU A 29 1.57 -17.62 -21.25
CA LEU A 29 0.56 -16.61 -21.52
C LEU A 29 -0.25 -16.25 -20.26
N ASP A 30 -0.71 -17.24 -19.50
CA ASP A 30 -1.41 -17.03 -18.24
C ASP A 30 -0.55 -16.24 -17.24
N PHE A 31 0.71 -16.68 -17.06
CA PHE A 31 1.63 -16.00 -16.15
C PHE A 31 1.84 -14.52 -16.54
N ASN A 32 2.09 -14.25 -17.82
CA ASN A 32 2.32 -12.90 -18.32
C ASN A 32 1.08 -12.01 -18.19
N MET A 33 -0.11 -12.56 -18.44
CA MET A 33 -1.37 -11.85 -18.29
C MET A 33 -1.57 -11.38 -16.85
N VAL A 34 -1.40 -12.28 -15.86
CA VAL A 34 -1.56 -11.92 -14.45
C VAL A 34 -0.44 -10.97 -13.98
N GLN A 35 0.80 -11.20 -14.44
CA GLN A 35 1.91 -10.30 -14.14
C GLN A 35 1.64 -8.88 -14.65
N SER A 36 1.06 -8.73 -15.83
CA SER A 36 0.66 -7.43 -16.38
C SER A 36 -0.34 -6.73 -15.46
N THR A 37 -1.37 -7.44 -14.99
CA THR A 37 -2.34 -6.89 -14.01
C THR A 37 -1.64 -6.42 -12.74
N HIS A 38 -0.75 -7.22 -12.15
CA HIS A 38 -0.02 -6.82 -10.95
C HIS A 38 0.89 -5.60 -11.19
N GLN A 39 1.52 -5.49 -12.37
CA GLN A 39 2.34 -4.32 -12.71
C GLN A 39 1.50 -3.05 -12.85
N GLU A 40 0.28 -3.15 -13.40
CA GLU A 40 -0.65 -2.01 -13.46
C GLU A 40 -1.08 -1.56 -12.07
N ASP A 41 -1.37 -2.50 -11.17
CA ASP A 41 -1.71 -2.21 -9.77
C ASP A 41 -0.57 -1.48 -9.08
N LEU A 42 0.66 -1.98 -9.25
CA LEU A 42 1.84 -1.39 -8.66
C LEU A 42 2.07 0.03 -9.18
N LYS A 43 1.87 0.28 -10.48
CA LYS A 43 1.96 1.63 -11.07
C LYS A 43 0.93 2.59 -10.47
N GLU A 44 -0.32 2.16 -10.32
CA GLU A 44 -1.36 2.97 -9.67
C GLU A 44 -1.03 3.26 -8.21
N MET A 45 -0.58 2.23 -7.49
CA MET A 45 -0.19 2.33 -6.10
C MET A 45 0.98 3.28 -5.89
N ALA A 46 2.03 3.15 -6.71
CA ALA A 46 3.19 4.04 -6.69
C ALA A 46 2.78 5.50 -6.97
N ARG A 47 1.93 5.74 -7.97
CA ARG A 47 1.40 7.09 -8.25
C ARG A 47 0.62 7.66 -7.08
N CYS A 48 -0.27 6.87 -6.47
CA CYS A 48 -1.03 7.29 -5.30
C CYS A 48 -0.12 7.61 -4.12
N TRP A 49 0.90 6.78 -3.89
CA TRP A 49 1.84 6.91 -2.79
C TRP A 49 2.73 8.15 -2.91
N ILE A 50 3.31 8.35 -4.10
CA ILE A 50 4.08 9.56 -4.44
C ILE A 50 3.20 10.81 -4.28
N GLY A 51 1.95 10.76 -4.75
CA GLY A 51 0.99 11.86 -4.63
C GLY A 51 0.64 12.25 -3.19
N MET A 52 0.78 11.34 -2.22
CA MET A 52 0.59 11.67 -0.80
C MET A 52 1.78 12.46 -0.21
N GLY A 53 2.95 12.39 -0.84
CA GLY A 53 4.15 13.13 -0.40
C GLY A 53 4.61 12.76 1.01
N LEU A 54 4.34 11.52 1.45
CA LEU A 54 4.62 11.10 2.82
C LEU A 54 6.12 10.83 3.05
N ALA A 55 6.82 10.29 2.05
CA ALA A 55 8.25 10.02 2.11
C ALA A 55 9.12 11.26 2.39
N SER A 56 8.73 12.44 1.90
CA SER A 56 9.45 13.69 2.19
C SER A 56 9.16 14.24 3.60
N LYS A 57 8.00 13.87 4.18
CA LYS A 57 7.55 14.34 5.50
C LYS A 57 7.95 13.41 6.64
N LEU A 58 8.14 12.12 6.35
CA LEU A 58 8.52 11.07 7.30
C LEU A 58 9.83 10.40 6.84
N ASN A 59 10.89 11.19 6.73
CA ASN A 59 12.20 10.72 6.26
C ASN A 59 12.87 9.65 7.16
N PHE A 60 12.40 9.51 8.40
CA PHE A 60 12.83 8.46 9.33
C PHE A 60 12.16 7.11 9.06
N ALA A 61 10.95 7.11 8.49
CA ALA A 61 10.17 5.91 8.28
C ALA A 61 10.59 5.22 6.98
N ARG A 62 10.58 3.88 6.99
CA ARG A 62 10.93 3.07 5.84
C ARG A 62 9.80 3.12 4.81
N ASP A 63 10.10 3.59 3.60
CA ASP A 63 9.18 3.47 2.47
C ASP A 63 9.25 2.05 1.89
N ARG A 64 8.29 1.20 2.27
CA ARG A 64 8.24 -0.22 1.93
C ARG A 64 7.08 -0.57 1.00
N LEU A 65 6.64 0.37 0.17
CA LEU A 65 5.48 0.17 -0.71
C LEU A 65 5.64 -1.07 -1.61
N ILE A 66 6.82 -1.27 -2.19
CA ILE A 66 7.09 -2.38 -3.12
C ILE A 66 7.04 -3.71 -2.37
N GLU A 67 7.67 -3.79 -1.21
CA GLU A 67 7.66 -4.98 -0.36
C GLU A 67 6.24 -5.28 0.13
N CYS A 68 5.49 -4.28 0.59
CA CYS A 68 4.10 -4.44 1.00
C CYS A 68 3.19 -4.89 -0.14
N PHE A 69 3.44 -4.43 -1.36
CA PHE A 69 2.73 -4.89 -2.55
C PHE A 69 3.06 -6.36 -2.85
N PHE A 70 4.33 -6.74 -2.74
CA PHE A 70 4.78 -8.11 -2.93
C PHE A 70 4.13 -9.07 -1.92
N TRP A 71 4.05 -8.69 -0.63
CA TRP A 71 3.28 -9.41 0.38
C TRP A 71 1.79 -9.49 0.03
N SER A 72 1.22 -8.41 -0.53
CA SER A 72 -0.19 -8.38 -0.91
C SER A 72 -0.52 -9.29 -2.09
N ILE A 73 0.41 -9.52 -3.04
CA ILE A 73 0.24 -10.50 -4.12
C ILE A 73 0.16 -11.92 -3.55
N GLU A 74 0.93 -12.22 -2.50
CA GLU A 74 0.93 -13.55 -1.89
C GLU A 74 -0.37 -13.85 -1.16
N VAL A 75 -0.98 -12.83 -0.53
CA VAL A 75 -2.28 -12.96 0.15
C VAL A 75 -3.45 -12.93 -0.86
N VAL A 76 -3.35 -12.12 -1.91
CA VAL A 76 -4.41 -11.87 -2.89
C VAL A 76 -3.86 -12.08 -4.31
N LEU A 77 -3.79 -13.35 -4.68
CA LEU A 77 -3.15 -13.83 -5.90
C LEU A 77 -3.98 -13.53 -7.15
N GLU A 78 -5.29 -13.62 -7.02
CA GLU A 78 -6.19 -13.64 -8.15
C GLU A 78 -6.35 -12.22 -8.75
N PRO A 79 -6.37 -12.10 -10.08
CA PRO A 79 -6.43 -10.81 -10.76
C PRO A 79 -7.75 -10.06 -10.48
N GLU A 80 -8.85 -10.78 -10.23
CA GLU A 80 -10.18 -10.21 -9.98
C GLU A 80 -10.22 -9.38 -8.68
N PHE A 81 -9.38 -9.73 -7.70
CA PHE A 81 -9.31 -9.05 -6.40
C PHE A 81 -8.33 -7.87 -6.39
N ARG A 82 -8.20 -7.18 -7.53
CA ARG A 82 -7.35 -5.99 -7.73
C ARG A 82 -7.53 -4.93 -6.64
N ASN A 83 -8.77 -4.60 -6.32
CA ASN A 83 -9.06 -3.56 -5.32
C ASN A 83 -8.65 -4.00 -3.91
N CYS A 84 -8.88 -5.26 -3.55
CA CYS A 84 -8.44 -5.82 -2.28
C CYS A 84 -6.92 -5.79 -2.16
N ARG A 85 -6.19 -6.22 -3.18
CA ARG A 85 -4.71 -6.19 -3.21
C ARG A 85 -4.17 -4.76 -3.06
N LYS A 86 -4.75 -3.80 -3.77
CA LYS A 86 -4.39 -2.37 -3.65
C LYS A 86 -4.66 -1.83 -2.25
N SER A 87 -5.85 -2.06 -1.69
CA SER A 87 -6.20 -1.60 -0.34
C SER A 87 -5.31 -2.25 0.73
N LEU A 88 -5.04 -3.56 0.63
CA LEU A 88 -4.15 -4.27 1.52
C LEU A 88 -2.73 -3.69 1.48
N THR A 89 -2.22 -3.39 0.27
CA THR A 89 -0.91 -2.75 0.10
C THR A 89 -0.85 -1.40 0.79
N LYS A 90 -1.87 -0.53 0.60
CA LYS A 90 -1.90 0.79 1.24
C LYS A 90 -1.90 0.67 2.77
N VAL A 91 -2.72 -0.23 3.31
CA VAL A 91 -2.82 -0.44 4.76
C VAL A 91 -1.53 -1.00 5.32
N ALA A 92 -0.95 -2.03 4.68
CA ALA A 92 0.32 -2.61 5.09
C ALA A 92 1.45 -1.57 5.11
N SER A 93 1.57 -0.75 4.05
CA SER A 93 2.58 0.33 4.02
C SER A 93 2.36 1.38 5.12
N MET A 94 1.11 1.70 5.46
CA MET A 94 0.82 2.62 6.57
C MET A 94 1.18 2.01 7.92
N VAL A 95 0.90 0.72 8.12
CA VAL A 95 1.28 0.00 9.34
C VAL A 95 2.80 -0.01 9.51
N THR A 96 3.57 -0.26 8.44
CA THR A 96 5.04 -0.22 8.51
C THR A 96 5.58 1.18 8.85
N ILE A 97 4.91 2.24 8.38
CA ILE A 97 5.29 3.60 8.75
C ILE A 97 4.98 3.87 10.21
N ILE A 98 3.81 3.46 10.69
CA ILE A 98 3.41 3.65 12.09
C ILE A 98 4.32 2.86 13.04
N ASP A 99 4.75 1.66 12.65
CA ASP A 99 5.73 0.85 13.38
C ASP A 99 7.08 1.58 13.56
N ASP A 100 7.47 2.41 12.59
CA ASP A 100 8.68 3.23 12.66
C ASP A 100 8.50 4.52 13.49
N VAL A 101 7.29 4.84 13.94
CA VAL A 101 7.04 6.01 14.79
C VAL A 101 7.40 5.69 16.24
N TYR A 102 8.53 6.26 16.67
CA TYR A 102 8.93 6.25 18.07
C TYR A 102 8.44 7.52 18.79
N GLY A 103 8.07 7.39 20.05
CA GLY A 103 7.64 8.51 20.91
C GLY A 103 7.67 8.14 22.39
N THR A 104 7.41 9.13 23.25
CA THR A 104 7.24 8.88 24.69
C THR A 104 5.95 8.11 24.96
N LEU A 105 5.85 7.45 26.12
CA LEU A 105 4.67 6.66 26.48
C LEU A 105 3.38 7.50 26.42
N ASP A 106 3.42 8.73 26.93
CA ASP A 106 2.27 9.65 26.94
C ASP A 106 1.83 10.01 25.51
N GLU A 107 2.77 10.27 24.60
CA GLU A 107 2.48 10.56 23.18
C GLU A 107 1.87 9.35 22.46
N LEU A 108 2.40 8.15 22.73
CA LEU A 108 1.88 6.91 22.16
C LEU A 108 0.50 6.54 22.70
N GLU A 109 0.21 6.83 23.97
CA GLU A 109 -1.11 6.62 24.56
C GLU A 109 -2.14 7.57 23.93
N LEU A 110 -1.80 8.84 23.75
CA LEU A 110 -2.63 9.80 23.04
C LEU A 110 -2.87 9.39 21.59
N PHE A 111 -1.83 8.90 20.90
CA PHE A 111 -1.93 8.44 19.51
C PHE A 111 -2.82 7.21 19.38
N THR A 112 -2.64 6.24 20.26
CA THR A 112 -3.49 5.04 20.32
C THR A 112 -4.94 5.41 20.63
N GLY A 113 -5.18 6.35 21.55
CA GLY A 113 -6.51 6.86 21.85
C GLY A 113 -7.18 7.56 20.66
N ALA A 114 -6.41 8.34 19.90
CA ALA A 114 -6.90 8.97 18.67
C ALA A 114 -7.26 7.94 17.60
N LEU A 115 -6.42 6.90 17.41
CA LEU A 115 -6.67 5.78 16.50
C LEU A 115 -7.93 5.00 16.87
N GLN A 116 -8.11 4.65 18.15
CA GLN A 116 -9.28 3.90 18.61
C GLN A 116 -10.59 4.68 18.39
N ARG A 117 -10.56 6.00 18.56
CA ARG A 117 -11.75 6.86 18.40
C ARG A 117 -11.94 7.39 16.99
N TRP A 118 -10.98 7.15 16.08
CA TRP A 118 -10.94 7.79 14.76
C TRP A 118 -11.08 9.33 14.85
N ASP A 119 -10.52 9.95 15.90
CA ASP A 119 -10.71 11.37 16.21
C ASP A 119 -9.57 12.24 15.65
N VAL A 120 -9.86 12.92 14.54
CA VAL A 120 -8.94 13.88 13.90
C VAL A 120 -8.62 15.07 14.81
N GLY A 121 -9.54 15.47 15.68
CA GLY A 121 -9.34 16.54 16.66
C GLY A 121 -8.35 16.16 17.75
N ALA A 122 -8.39 14.91 18.22
CA ALA A 122 -7.42 14.36 19.15
C ALA A 122 -6.03 14.25 18.51
N ALA A 123 -5.94 13.79 17.25
CA ALA A 123 -4.67 13.66 16.53
C ALA A 123 -3.92 15.00 16.35
N LYS A 124 -4.63 16.13 16.27
CA LYS A 124 -4.04 17.48 16.20
C LYS A 124 -3.30 17.91 17.47
N LYS A 125 -3.52 17.22 18.60
CA LYS A 125 -2.89 17.53 19.90
C LYS A 125 -1.59 16.75 20.14
N ILE A 126 -1.17 15.94 19.17
CA ILE A 126 -0.04 15.00 19.26
C ILE A 126 1.12 15.55 18.41
N PRO A 127 2.38 15.17 18.67
CA PRO A 127 3.51 15.50 17.81
C PRO A 127 3.24 15.39 16.30
N LYS A 128 3.88 16.28 15.55
CA LYS A 128 3.58 16.48 14.12
C LYS A 128 3.73 15.21 13.28
N CYS A 129 4.73 14.38 13.59
CA CYS A 129 4.96 13.11 12.89
C CYS A 129 3.78 12.14 13.06
N MET A 130 3.29 11.96 14.29
CA MET A 130 2.14 11.12 14.61
C MET A 130 0.84 11.68 14.02
N GLU A 131 0.64 13.00 14.08
CA GLU A 131 -0.49 13.66 13.41
C GLU A 131 -0.50 13.33 11.90
N LEU A 132 0.64 13.45 11.23
CA LEU A 132 0.77 13.16 9.80
C LEU A 132 0.50 11.67 9.49
N CYS A 133 1.01 10.76 10.32
CA CYS A 133 0.73 9.32 10.18
C CYS A 133 -0.77 9.00 10.34
N PHE A 134 -1.41 9.59 11.34
CA PHE A 134 -2.85 9.44 11.58
C PHE A 134 -3.67 9.95 10.39
N LEU A 135 -3.37 11.16 9.91
CA LEU A 135 -4.09 11.76 8.78
C LEU A 135 -3.89 10.95 7.50
N ALA A 136 -2.68 10.46 7.24
CA ALA A 136 -2.41 9.59 6.09
C ALA A 136 -3.18 8.26 6.20
N LEU A 137 -3.23 7.64 7.38
CA LEU A 137 -4.01 6.42 7.61
C LEU A 137 -5.51 6.66 7.39
N PHE A 138 -6.03 7.78 7.90
CA PHE A 138 -7.41 8.22 7.69
C PHE A 138 -7.72 8.35 6.20
N ILE A 139 -6.88 9.08 5.47
CA ILE A 139 -7.05 9.25 4.03
C ILE A 139 -7.04 7.90 3.30
N VAL A 140 -6.09 7.01 3.62
CA VAL A 140 -5.99 5.67 3.01
C VAL A 140 -7.24 4.83 3.26
N PHE A 141 -7.75 4.84 4.49
CA PHE A 141 -8.91 4.05 4.89
C PHE A 141 -10.19 4.55 4.21
N PHE A 142 -10.46 5.86 4.27
CA PHE A 142 -11.68 6.44 3.71
C PHE A 142 -11.65 6.55 2.18
N SER A 143 -10.48 6.76 1.56
CA SER A 143 -10.35 6.73 0.09
C SER A 143 -10.56 5.33 -0.52
N SER A 144 -10.50 4.28 0.30
CA SER A 144 -10.78 2.90 -0.11
C SER A 144 -12.26 2.52 0.01
N THR A 145 -13.09 3.39 0.58
CA THR A 145 -14.55 3.18 0.69
C THR A 145 -15.29 3.99 -0.38
N PRO A 146 -16.36 3.45 -1.00
CA PRO A 146 -17.19 4.20 -1.96
C PRO A 146 -17.94 5.39 -1.31
N PHE A 147 -17.93 5.49 0.02
CA PHE A 147 -18.43 6.61 0.81
C PHE A 147 -17.28 7.52 1.25
N SER A 148 -16.59 8.16 0.31
CA SER A 148 -15.70 9.28 0.66
C SER A 148 -16.51 10.59 0.66
N PRO A 149 -16.71 11.27 1.81
CA PRO A 149 -17.29 12.61 1.83
C PRO A 149 -16.30 13.70 1.34
N LEU A 150 -15.03 13.34 1.09
CA LEU A 150 -14.04 14.25 0.55
C LEU A 150 -13.65 13.84 -0.87
N ASN A 151 -14.03 14.70 -1.81
CA ASN A 151 -13.62 14.64 -3.20
C ASN A 151 -12.08 14.68 -3.31
N SER A 152 -11.55 13.95 -4.29
CA SER A 152 -10.13 13.80 -4.67
C SER A 152 -9.32 15.12 -4.76
N ARG A 153 -9.97 16.30 -4.84
CA ARG A 153 -9.34 17.63 -4.82
C ARG A 153 -8.96 18.17 -3.44
N LEU A 154 -9.55 17.66 -2.35
CA LEU A 154 -9.17 18.08 -0.98
C LEU A 154 -7.92 17.34 -0.44
N HIS A 155 -7.50 16.26 -1.11
CA HIS A 155 -6.36 15.42 -0.69
C HIS A 155 -5.02 16.17 -0.69
N ILE A 156 -4.85 17.13 -1.61
CA ILE A 156 -3.64 17.93 -1.71
C ILE A 156 -3.75 19.18 -0.81
N ASN A 157 -4.92 19.82 -0.76
CA ASN A 157 -5.09 21.06 0.00
C ASN A 157 -4.96 20.89 1.53
N ILE A 158 -5.42 19.79 2.15
CA ILE A 158 -5.31 19.65 3.62
C ILE A 158 -3.85 19.45 4.06
N LEU A 159 -3.04 18.80 3.22
CA LEU A 159 -1.62 18.57 3.47
C LEU A 159 -0.73 19.72 2.98
N GLU A 160 -1.16 20.51 1.99
CA GLU A 160 -0.48 21.71 1.50
C GLU A 160 -0.83 22.98 2.32
N GLU A 161 -2.10 23.22 2.66
CA GLU A 161 -2.51 24.39 3.47
C GLU A 161 -1.88 24.36 4.86
N LYS A 162 -1.72 23.17 5.45
CA LYS A 162 -0.98 23.02 6.71
C LYS A 162 0.54 23.21 6.59
N SER A 163 1.10 23.26 5.38
CA SER A 163 2.53 23.56 5.15
C SER A 163 2.81 25.05 4.87
N LYS A 164 1.77 25.85 4.57
CA LYS A 164 1.90 27.30 4.31
C LYS A 164 1.72 28.17 5.57
N LEU A 165 1.47 27.56 6.72
CA LEU A 165 1.20 28.26 7.99
C LEU A 165 2.40 28.31 8.95
N HIS A 166 3.56 27.74 8.59
CA HIS A 166 4.84 27.91 9.29
C HIS A 166 6.02 27.85 8.32
#